data_AF-A0A7X6UGN7-F1
#
_entry.id   AF-A0A7X6UGN7-F1
#
_cell.length_a   1.000
_cell.length_b   1.000
_cell.length_c   1.000
_cell.angle_alpha   90.00
_cell.angle_beta   90.00
_cell.angle_gamma   90.00
#
_symmetry.space_group_name_H-M   'P 1'
#
loop_
_entity.id
_entity.type
_entity.pdbx_description
1 polymer ?
#
loop_
_entity_poly.entity_id
_entity_poly.type
_entity_poly.pdbx_seq_one_letter_code
_entity_poly.pdbx_strand_id
1 'polypeptide(L)'
;LAYSLMQAGLPYRFGFMLITALRFIPVFQQELEQVKNAQMAKGIDMEGLSPRKLLRAVRYLLIPLVISALSKVDFLSNSMEGRAFGLYNERSYMYTQAWSKSDRITVVLVPIAFLIFYLVLG
;
A
#
# COMPACT_ATOMS: atom_id res chain seq x y z
N LEU A 1 -3.36 10.23 5.57
CA LEU A 1 -1.93 9.85 5.46
C LEU A 1 -1.35 10.15 4.07
N ALA A 2 -1.79 9.49 3.00
CA ALA A 2 -1.22 9.75 1.68
C ALA A 2 -1.64 11.10 1.07
N TYR A 3 -2.88 11.55 1.31
CA TYR A 3 -3.32 12.90 0.94
C TYR A 3 -2.53 14.01 1.66
N SER A 4 -2.16 13.79 2.92
CA SER A 4 -1.31 14.71 3.68
C SER A 4 0.14 14.72 3.16
N LEU A 5 0.64 13.58 2.66
CA LEU A 5 1.96 13.50 2.03
C LEU A 5 1.99 14.20 0.65
N MET A 6 0.90 14.11 -0.11
CA MET A 6 0.72 14.86 -1.37
C MET A 6 0.64 16.37 -1.13
N GLN A 7 0.02 16.81 -0.02
CA GLN A 7 0.00 18.22 0.39
C GLN A 7 1.37 18.72 0.89
N ALA A 8 2.25 17.82 1.35
CA ALA A 8 3.61 18.15 1.78
C ALA A 8 4.62 18.33 0.63
N GLY A 9 4.16 18.30 -0.64
CA GLY A 9 4.98 18.54 -1.82
C GLY A 9 5.33 17.29 -2.64
N LEU A 10 4.84 16.11 -2.26
CA LEU A 10 5.03 14.89 -3.04
C LEU A 10 4.18 14.95 -4.34
N PRO A 11 4.75 14.72 -5.54
CA PRO A 11 3.97 14.70 -6.77
C PRO A 11 2.82 13.70 -6.69
N TYR A 12 1.64 14.10 -7.17
CA TYR A 12 0.40 13.34 -6.95
C TYR A 12 0.46 11.90 -7.49
N ARG A 13 1.30 11.63 -8.49
CA ARG A 13 1.51 10.30 -9.06
C ARG A 13 2.07 9.32 -8.02
N PHE A 14 3.04 9.75 -7.21
CA PHE A 14 3.62 8.93 -6.14
C PHE A 14 2.63 8.70 -5.00
N GLY A 15 1.87 9.74 -4.63
CA GLY A 15 0.82 9.60 -3.60
C GLY A 15 -0.27 8.62 -4.03
N PHE A 16 -0.68 8.69 -5.31
CA PHE A 16 -1.64 7.75 -5.88
C PHE A 16 -1.10 6.31 -5.96
N MET A 17 0.18 6.15 -6.35
CA MET A 17 0.86 4.85 -6.35
C MET A 17 0.84 4.22 -4.94
N LEU A 18 1.20 4.99 -3.91
CA LEU A 18 1.19 4.51 -2.52
C LEU A 18 -0.21 4.09 -2.05
N ILE A 19 -1.23 4.92 -2.28
CA ILE A 19 -2.62 4.60 -1.91
C ILE A 19 -3.09 3.33 -2.63
N THR A 20 -2.76 3.20 -3.90
CA THR A 20 -3.14 2.05 -4.72
C THR A 20 -2.46 0.77 -4.21
N ALA A 21 -1.16 0.83 -3.92
CA ALA A 21 -0.43 -0.30 -3.34
C ALA A 21 -1.07 -0.75 -2.02
N LEU A 22 -1.36 0.18 -1.11
CA LEU A 22 -2.02 -0.13 0.16
C LEU A 22 -3.41 -0.73 -0.02
N ARG A 23 -4.18 -0.28 -1.03
CA ARG A 23 -5.50 -0.84 -1.37
C ARG A 23 -5.39 -2.24 -1.97
N PHE A 24 -4.32 -2.54 -2.69
CA PHE A 24 -4.11 -3.85 -3.32
C PHE A 24 -3.64 -4.92 -2.34
N ILE A 25 -2.97 -4.56 -1.24
CA ILE A 25 -2.57 -5.52 -0.18
C ILE A 25 -3.75 -6.41 0.28
N PRO A 26 -4.89 -5.87 0.76
CA PRO A 26 -5.99 -6.73 1.22
C PRO A 26 -6.62 -7.55 0.09
N VAL A 27 -6.67 -7.01 -1.13
CA VAL A 27 -7.19 -7.72 -2.31
C VAL A 27 -6.31 -8.92 -2.63
N PHE A 28 -4.99 -8.76 -2.66
CA PHE A 28 -4.07 -9.86 -2.92
C PHE A 28 -4.05 -10.90 -1.81
N GLN A 29 -4.24 -10.50 -0.55
CA GLN A 29 -4.40 -11.48 0.54
C GLN A 29 -5.64 -12.36 0.32
N GLN A 30 -6.78 -11.76 -0.06
CA GLN A 30 -7.99 -12.53 -0.36
C GLN A 30 -7.80 -13.47 -1.55
N GLU A 31 -7.15 -13.02 -2.62
CA GLU A 31 -6.87 -13.88 -3.78
C GLU A 31 -5.90 -15.00 -3.44
N LEU A 32 -4.86 -14.71 -2.67
CA LEU A 32 -3.91 -15.71 -2.20
C LEU A 32 -4.64 -16.80 -1.40
N GLU A 33 -5.54 -16.42 -0.48
CA GLU A 33 -6.35 -17.38 0.28
C GLU A 33 -7.28 -18.20 -0.61
N GLN A 34 -7.93 -17.58 -1.60
CA GLN A 34 -8.77 -18.29 -2.57
C GLN A 34 -7.97 -19.32 -3.37
N VAL A 35 -6.82 -18.92 -3.92
CA VAL A 35 -5.94 -19.81 -4.68
C VAL A 35 -5.42 -20.93 -3.78
N LYS A 36 -4.96 -20.59 -2.57
CA LYS A 36 -4.49 -21.58 -1.57
C LYS A 36 -5.55 -22.62 -1.28
N ASN A 37 -6.77 -22.20 -0.95
CA ASN A 37 -7.88 -23.10 -0.65
C ASN A 37 -8.24 -23.98 -1.86
N ALA A 38 -8.20 -23.44 -3.07
CA ALA A 38 -8.43 -24.20 -4.30
C ALA A 38 -7.36 -25.28 -4.55
N GLN A 39 -6.08 -24.99 -4.26
CA GLN A 39 -5.01 -25.97 -4.40
C GLN A 39 -5.07 -27.03 -3.29
N MET A 40 -5.38 -26.65 -2.06
CA MET A 40 -5.60 -27.59 -0.95
C MET A 40 -6.77 -28.54 -1.24
N ALA A 41 -7.88 -28.05 -1.82
CA ALA A 41 -9.00 -28.88 -2.26
C ALA A 41 -8.61 -29.91 -3.34
N LYS A 42 -7.55 -29.64 -4.11
CA LYS A 42 -6.95 -30.59 -5.08
C LYS A 42 -5.98 -31.57 -4.42
N GLY A 43 -5.88 -31.58 -3.10
CA GLY A 43 -4.99 -32.46 -2.33
C GLY A 43 -3.53 -32.00 -2.32
N ILE A 44 -3.24 -30.76 -2.75
CA ILE A 44 -1.88 -30.23 -2.75
C ILE A 44 -1.57 -29.72 -1.34
N ASP A 45 -0.84 -30.54 -0.57
CA ASP A 45 -0.30 -30.09 0.71
C ASP A 45 0.83 -29.06 0.49
N MET A 46 0.64 -27.91 1.13
CA MET A 46 1.48 -26.72 1.09
C MET A 46 1.98 -26.31 2.49
N GLU A 47 1.65 -27.06 3.54
CA GLU A 47 1.98 -26.68 4.92
C GLU A 47 3.42 -27.05 5.28
N GLY A 48 4.23 -26.10 5.73
CA GLY A 48 5.58 -26.36 6.28
C GLY A 48 6.74 -25.86 5.42
N LEU A 49 7.95 -25.94 6.00
CA LEU A 49 9.12 -25.14 5.60
C LEU A 49 10.13 -25.85 4.69
N SER A 50 9.78 -27.01 4.10
CA SER A 50 10.75 -27.74 3.29
C SER A 50 11.02 -27.06 1.94
N PRO A 51 12.24 -27.14 1.36
CA PRO A 51 12.55 -26.53 0.07
C PRO A 51 11.63 -26.99 -1.07
N ARG A 52 11.17 -28.26 -1.03
CA ARG A 52 10.19 -28.80 -1.98
C ARG A 52 8.82 -28.13 -1.83
N LYS A 53 8.39 -27.82 -0.60
CA LYS A 53 7.14 -27.11 -0.32
C LYS A 53 7.22 -25.64 -0.74
N LEU A 54 8.38 -24.99 -0.57
CA LEU A 54 8.62 -23.64 -1.10
C LEU A 54 8.47 -23.58 -2.62
N LEU A 55 9.10 -24.51 -3.35
CA LEU A 55 8.99 -24.57 -4.82
C LEU A 55 7.54 -24.79 -5.27
N ARG A 56 6.80 -25.62 -4.54
CA ARG A 56 5.38 -25.87 -4.75
C ARG A 56 4.55 -24.61 -4.50
N ALA A 57 4.80 -23.88 -3.42
CA ALA A 57 4.13 -22.60 -3.13
C ALA A 57 4.39 -21.57 -4.23
N VAL A 58 5.63 -21.45 -4.72
CA VAL A 58 5.97 -20.57 -5.85
C VAL A 58 5.15 -20.93 -7.08
N ARG A 59 5.13 -22.20 -7.46
CA ARG A 59 4.43 -22.68 -8.66
C ARG A 59 2.92 -22.49 -8.60
N TYR A 60 2.30 -22.82 -7.47
CA TYR A 60 0.84 -22.94 -7.37
C TYR A 60 0.14 -21.74 -6.72
N LEU A 61 0.88 -20.85 -6.03
CA LEU A 61 0.33 -19.64 -5.42
C LEU A 61 0.88 -18.38 -6.10
N LEU A 62 2.20 -18.27 -6.18
CA LEU A 62 2.88 -17.05 -6.58
C LEU A 62 2.69 -16.75 -8.07
N ILE A 63 2.84 -17.75 -8.95
CA ILE A 63 2.62 -17.59 -10.40
C ILE A 63 1.19 -17.11 -10.71
N PRO A 64 0.11 -17.79 -10.22
CA PRO A 64 -1.26 -17.30 -10.43
C PRO A 64 -1.48 -15.88 -9.90
N LEU A 65 -0.94 -15.57 -8.71
CA LEU A 65 -1.11 -14.26 -8.10
C LEU A 65 -0.43 -13.15 -8.91
N VAL A 66 0.76 -13.40 -9.46
CA VAL A 66 1.47 -12.46 -10.34
C VAL A 66 0.69 -12.21 -11.63
N ILE A 67 0.15 -13.26 -12.26
CA ILE A 67 -0.67 -13.13 -13.47
C ILE A 67 -1.95 -12.32 -13.18
N SER A 68 -2.59 -12.57 -12.04
CA SER A 68 -3.75 -11.78 -11.57
C SER A 68 -3.36 -10.31 -11.35
N ALA A 69 -2.22 -10.07 -10.70
CA ALA A 69 -1.72 -8.72 -10.43
C ALA A 69 -1.44 -7.94 -11.71
N LEU A 70 -0.79 -8.55 -12.70
CA LEU A 70 -0.54 -7.92 -14.01
C LEU A 70 -1.86 -7.53 -14.69
N SER A 71 -2.82 -8.46 -14.76
CA SER A 71 -4.15 -8.19 -15.32
C SER A 71 -4.86 -7.01 -14.64
N LYS A 72 -4.76 -6.91 -13.31
CA LYS A 72 -5.32 -5.79 -12.54
C LYS A 72 -4.62 -4.47 -12.82
N VAL A 73 -3.29 -4.50 -12.98
CA VAL A 73 -2.51 -3.31 -13.33
C VAL A 73 -2.90 -2.81 -14.72
N ASP A 74 -3.07 -3.72 -15.69
CA ASP A 74 -3.52 -3.36 -17.04
C ASP A 74 -4.91 -2.73 -17.01
N PHE A 75 -5.86 -3.36 -16.30
CA PHE A 75 -7.20 -2.81 -16.13
C PHE A 75 -7.20 -1.44 -15.46
N LEU A 76 -6.40 -1.28 -14.40
CA LEU A 76 -6.25 -0.01 -13.69
C LEU A 76 -5.64 1.06 -14.60
N SER A 77 -4.58 0.73 -15.34
CA SER A 77 -3.93 1.65 -16.27
C SER A 77 -4.88 2.14 -17.35
N ASN A 78 -5.60 1.21 -18.00
CA ASN A 78 -6.60 1.55 -19.02
C ASN A 78 -7.73 2.43 -18.46
N SER A 79 -8.21 2.14 -17.23
CA SER A 79 -9.21 2.97 -16.56
C SER A 79 -8.68 4.37 -16.19
N MET A 80 -7.40 4.46 -15.82
CA MET A 80 -6.73 5.73 -15.51
C MET A 80 -6.55 6.58 -16.77
N GLU A 81 -6.14 5.98 -17.88
CA GLU A 81 -6.02 6.64 -19.18
C GLU A 81 -7.38 7.17 -19.66
N GLY A 82 -8.43 6.37 -19.56
CA GLY A 82 -9.80 6.80 -19.88
C GLY A 82 -10.33 7.97 -19.02
N ARG A 83 -9.71 8.25 -17.88
CA ARG A 83 -10.01 9.40 -17.00
C ARG A 83 -9.01 10.54 -17.14
N ALA A 84 -8.15 10.52 -18.17
CA ALA A 84 -7.07 11.48 -18.39
C ALA A 84 -6.13 11.65 -17.17
N PHE A 85 -5.96 10.60 -16.37
CA PHE A 85 -5.01 10.64 -15.26
C PHE A 85 -3.59 10.79 -15.82
N GLY A 86 -2.81 11.74 -15.30
CA GLY A 86 -1.47 12.00 -15.81
C GLY A 86 -1.38 13.18 -16.78
N LEU A 87 -2.49 13.69 -17.31
CA LEU A 87 -2.51 14.73 -18.36
C LEU A 87 -1.94 16.09 -17.88
N TYR A 88 -2.12 16.41 -16.60
CA TYR A 88 -1.59 17.63 -15.98
C TYR A 88 -0.53 17.31 -14.92
N ASN A 89 0.44 18.22 -14.74
CA ASN A 89 1.47 18.12 -13.70
C ASN A 89 0.91 18.37 -12.30
N GLU A 90 -0.05 19.28 -12.19
CA GLU A 90 -0.70 19.62 -10.93
C GLU A 90 -2.13 19.06 -10.89
N ARG A 91 -2.52 18.58 -9.72
CA ARG A 91 -3.86 18.03 -9.46
C ARG A 91 -4.62 18.98 -8.54
N SER A 92 -5.81 19.40 -8.94
CA SER A 92 -6.72 20.13 -8.05
C SER A 92 -7.29 19.18 -6.99
N TYR A 93 -7.02 19.44 -5.71
CA TYR A 93 -7.56 18.65 -4.59
C TYR A 93 -8.87 19.27 -4.10
N MET A 94 -9.98 18.54 -4.20
CA MET A 94 -11.30 18.98 -3.70
C MET A 94 -11.40 18.99 -2.17
N TYR A 95 -10.60 18.15 -1.48
CA TYR A 95 -10.55 18.09 -0.02
C TYR A 95 -9.13 18.41 0.45
N THR A 96 -8.96 19.58 1.06
CA THR A 96 -7.76 19.94 1.81
C THR A 96 -7.94 19.52 3.26
N GLN A 97 -6.89 18.96 3.86
CA GLN A 97 -6.94 18.59 5.27
C GLN A 97 -6.44 19.80 6.05
N ALA A 98 -7.36 20.65 6.52
CA ALA A 98 -6.99 21.78 7.36
C ALA A 98 -6.36 21.26 8.66
N TRP A 99 -5.24 21.87 9.06
CA TRP A 99 -4.55 21.52 10.30
C TRP A 99 -5.47 21.76 11.49
N SER A 100 -5.65 20.75 12.33
CA SER A 100 -6.39 20.93 13.57
C SER A 100 -5.55 21.75 14.56
N LYS A 101 -6.20 22.55 15.42
CA LYS A 101 -5.51 23.29 16.49
C LYS A 101 -4.75 22.35 17.44
N SER A 102 -5.20 21.10 17.58
CA SER A 102 -4.51 20.04 18.32
C SER A 102 -3.17 19.67 17.70
N ASP A 103 -3.09 19.60 16.37
CA ASP A 103 -1.87 19.19 15.65
C ASP A 103 -0.74 20.20 15.87
N ARG A 104 -1.10 21.48 15.97
CA ARG A 104 -0.14 22.57 16.24
C ARG A 104 0.45 22.49 17.65
N ILE A 105 -0.34 22.07 18.64
CA ILE A 105 0.13 21.90 20.02
C ILE A 105 1.06 20.70 20.09
N THR A 106 0.68 19.57 19.49
CA THR A 106 1.48 18.33 19.54
C THR A 106 2.84 18.49 18.84
N VAL A 107 2.90 19.18 17.70
CA VAL A 107 4.16 19.42 16.97
C VAL A 107 5.17 20.21 17.79
N VAL A 108 4.71 21.12 18.65
CA VAL A 108 5.59 21.93 19.52
C VAL A 108 5.97 21.18 20.80
N LEU A 109 5.03 20.45 21.40
CA LEU A 109 5.20 19.88 22.73
C LEU A 109 6.12 18.64 22.76
N VAL A 110 6.11 17.83 21.69
CA VAL A 110 6.94 16.62 21.56
C VAL A 110 8.45 16.92 21.55
N PRO A 111 8.98 17.83 20.70
CA PRO A 111 10.42 18.14 20.71
C PRO A 111 10.88 18.82 22.01
N ILE A 112 10.02 19.62 22.64
CA ILE A 112 10.31 20.23 23.95
C ILE A 112 10.43 19.16 25.03
N ALA A 113 9.48 18.22 25.10
CA ALA A 113 9.54 17.11 26.04
C ALA A 113 10.79 16.24 25.83
N PHE A 114 11.19 16.02 24.58
CA PHE A 114 12.40 15.26 24.23
C PHE A 114 13.68 15.97 24.67
N LEU A 115 13.74 17.30 24.50
CA LEU A 115 14.85 18.14 24.97
C LEU A 115 14.97 18.13 26.50
N ILE A 116 13.84 18.27 27.21
CA ILE A 116 13.81 18.22 28.68
C ILE A 116 14.27 16.84 29.17
N PHE A 117 13.81 15.77 28.55
CA PHE A 117 14.24 14.41 28.90
C PHE A 117 15.76 14.22 28.73
N TYR A 118 16.32 14.69 27.62
CA TYR A 118 17.77 14.62 27.38
C TYR A 118 18.58 15.41 28.41
N LEU A 119 18.08 16.58 28.83
CA LEU A 119 18.74 17.45 29.81
C LEU A 119 18.61 16.96 31.26
N VAL A 120 17.58 16.17 31.58
CA VAL A 120 17.39 15.56 32.91
C VAL A 120 18.17 14.25 33.06
N LEU A 121 18.39 13.53 31.96
CA LEU A 121 19.10 12.24 31.95
C LEU A 121 20.61 12.37 31.72
N GLY A 122 21.07 13.48 31.13
CA GLY A 122 22.49 13.85 30.97
C GLY A 122 23.01 14.65 32.13
#